data_AF-A0A9X9F5P7-F1
#
_entry.id   AF-A0A9X9F5P7-F1
#
_cell.length_a   1.000
_cell.length_b   1.000
_cell.length_c   1.000
_cell.angle_alpha   90.00
_cell.angle_beta   90.00
_cell.angle_gamma   90.00
#
_symmetry.space_group_name_H-M   'P 1'
#
loop_
_entity.id
_entity.type
_entity.pdbx_description
1 polymer ?
#
loop_
_entity_poly.entity_id
_entity_poly.type
_entity_poly.pdbx_seq_one_letter_code
_entity_poly.pdbx_strand_id
1 'polypeptide(L)'
;LCTELDNEEYQHRFKILRDINNNVPAEKLEATVLAGIEYFEREDLYEYIYEYCNVLAEKIFELGQHAKAGTYFYKAMQAKKKADAKGALK
;
A
#
# COMPACT_ATOMS: atom_id res chain seq x y z
N LEU A 1 12.88 -16.37 9.88
CA LEU A 1 11.42 -16.33 10.21
C LEU A 1 10.52 -16.07 8.99
N CYS A 2 10.53 -14.91 8.31
CA CYS A 2 9.57 -14.65 7.21
C CYS A 2 9.98 -15.21 5.84
N THR A 3 11.28 -15.23 5.55
CA THR A 3 11.85 -15.90 4.38
C THR A 3 11.83 -17.41 4.49
N GLU A 4 11.69 -17.95 5.71
CA GLU A 4 11.62 -19.40 5.97
C GLU A 4 10.23 -19.99 5.73
N LEU A 5 9.18 -19.15 5.68
CA LEU A 5 7.79 -19.57 5.52
C LEU A 5 7.25 -19.31 4.10
N ASP A 6 8.08 -18.79 3.19
CA ASP A 6 7.74 -18.42 1.80
C ASP A 6 6.42 -17.61 1.67
N ASN A 7 6.12 -16.80 2.68
CA ASN A 7 4.89 -16.00 2.73
C ASN A 7 5.16 -14.60 2.17
N GLU A 8 5.07 -14.49 0.85
CA GLU A 8 5.33 -13.27 0.09
C GLU A 8 4.43 -12.10 0.56
N GLU A 9 3.15 -12.36 0.87
CA GLU A 9 2.25 -11.34 1.46
C GLU A 9 2.85 -10.75 2.73
N TYR A 10 3.25 -11.60 3.67
CA TYR A 10 3.80 -11.16 4.93
C TYR A 10 5.08 -10.35 4.71
N GLN A 11 5.94 -10.76 3.77
CA GLN A 11 7.19 -10.05 3.48
C GLN A 11 6.92 -8.63 2.98
N HIS A 12 5.96 -8.44 2.06
CA HIS A 12 5.57 -7.12 1.59
C HIS A 12 4.96 -6.26 2.70
N ARG A 13 3.99 -6.81 3.44
CA ARG A 13 3.33 -6.10 4.55
C ARG A 13 4.31 -5.70 5.64
N PHE A 14 5.19 -6.60 6.05
CA PHE A 14 6.20 -6.32 7.07
C PHE A 14 7.17 -5.23 6.62
N LYS A 15 7.64 -5.28 5.37
CA LYS A 15 8.55 -4.27 4.82
C LYS A 15 7.89 -2.88 4.79
N ILE A 16 6.64 -2.79 4.36
CA ILE A 16 5.87 -1.54 4.35
C ILE A 16 5.67 -1.01 5.77
N LEU A 17 5.16 -1.84 6.70
CA LEU A 17 4.94 -1.46 8.09
C LEU A 17 6.22 -1.01 8.79
N ARG A 18 7.33 -1.70 8.54
CA ARG A 18 8.64 -1.30 9.07
C ARG A 18 9.08 0.07 8.54
N ASP A 19 8.90 0.32 7.25
CA ASP A 19 9.27 1.60 6.64
C ASP A 19 8.37 2.75 7.15
N ILE A 20 7.07 2.50 7.39
CA ILE A 20 6.14 3.44 8.05
C ILE A 20 6.62 3.74 9.48
N ASN A 21 6.86 2.72 10.30
CA ASN A 21 7.28 2.89 11.70
C ASN A 21 8.63 3.58 11.86
N ASN A 22 9.54 3.36 10.92
CA ASN A 22 10.85 4.03 10.90
C ASN A 22 10.81 5.44 10.29
N ASN A 23 9.62 5.92 9.92
CA ASN A 23 9.40 7.22 9.29
C ASN A 23 10.39 7.52 8.15
N VAL A 24 10.65 6.53 7.28
CA VAL A 24 11.59 6.69 6.17
C VAL A 24 11.15 7.81 5.21
N PRO A 25 12.03 8.37 4.36
CA PRO A 25 11.64 9.36 3.36
C PRO A 25 10.52 8.86 2.43
N ALA A 26 9.69 9.77 1.94
CA ALA A 26 8.51 9.43 1.13
C ALA A 26 8.89 8.65 -0.14
N GLU A 27 10.03 8.96 -0.76
CA GLU A 27 10.54 8.27 -1.95
C GLU A 27 10.88 6.80 -1.64
N LYS A 28 11.44 6.52 -0.46
CA LYS A 28 11.74 5.15 -0.03
C LYS A 28 10.45 4.39 0.29
N LEU A 29 9.52 5.03 0.99
CA LEU A 29 8.23 4.42 1.29
C LEU A 29 7.46 4.11 -0.01
N GLU A 30 7.47 5.03 -0.97
CA GLU A 30 6.84 4.87 -2.28
C GLU A 30 7.37 3.64 -3.02
N ALA A 31 8.68 3.47 -3.11
CA ALA A 31 9.28 2.30 -3.74
C ALA A 31 8.87 0.98 -3.05
N THR A 32 8.83 0.97 -1.71
CA THR A 32 8.41 -0.19 -0.92
C THR A 32 6.91 -0.50 -1.12
N VAL A 33 6.05 0.53 -1.16
CA VAL A 33 4.60 0.40 -1.38
C VAL A 33 4.30 -0.08 -2.79
N LEU A 34 4.98 0.44 -3.82
CA LEU A 34 4.80 0.02 -5.21
C LEU A 34 5.15 -1.47 -5.42
N ALA A 35 6.23 -1.95 -4.80
CA ALA A 35 6.57 -3.37 -4.83
C ALA A 35 5.51 -4.25 -4.14
N GLY A 36 4.92 -3.79 -3.02
CA GLY A 36 3.81 -4.50 -2.38
C GLY A 36 2.54 -4.49 -3.20
N ILE A 37 2.23 -3.36 -3.84
CA ILE A 37 1.08 -3.19 -4.72
C ILE A 37 1.07 -4.22 -5.86
N GLU A 38 2.21 -4.47 -6.51
CA GLU A 38 2.32 -5.46 -7.59
C GLU A 38 1.87 -6.85 -7.12
N TYR A 39 2.32 -7.25 -5.92
CA TYR A 39 1.88 -8.48 -5.27
C TYR A 39 0.38 -8.45 -4.91
N PHE A 40 -0.09 -7.38 -4.25
CA PHE A 40 -1.47 -7.30 -3.78
C PHE A 40 -2.49 -7.25 -4.93
N GLU A 41 -2.12 -6.67 -6.07
CA GLU A 41 -2.97 -6.69 -7.28
C GLU A 41 -3.08 -8.10 -7.85
N ARG A 42 -1.99 -8.89 -7.84
CA ARG A 42 -1.97 -10.27 -8.30
C ARG A 42 -2.82 -11.21 -7.44
N GLU A 43 -2.84 -10.98 -6.13
CA GLU A 43 -3.57 -11.81 -5.15
C GLU A 43 -4.97 -11.27 -4.79
N ASP A 44 -5.45 -10.22 -5.49
CA ASP A 44 -6.73 -9.54 -5.21
C ASP A 44 -6.87 -9.07 -3.73
N LEU A 45 -5.78 -8.60 -3.14
CA LEU A 45 -5.70 -8.09 -1.76
C LEU A 45 -5.89 -6.57 -1.72
N TYR A 46 -7.04 -6.11 -2.22
CA TYR A 46 -7.32 -4.68 -2.41
C TYR A 46 -7.41 -3.86 -1.11
N GLU A 47 -7.70 -4.50 0.03
CA GLU A 47 -7.67 -3.86 1.35
C GLU A 47 -6.28 -3.28 1.67
N TYR A 48 -5.21 -4.03 1.40
CA TYR A 48 -3.84 -3.56 1.63
C TYR A 48 -3.42 -2.48 0.65
N ILE A 49 -3.89 -2.54 -0.60
CA ILE A 49 -3.65 -1.45 -1.56
C ILE A 49 -4.31 -0.16 -1.07
N TYR A 50 -5.55 -0.24 -0.57
CA TYR A 50 -6.25 0.90 0.01
C TYR A 50 -5.50 1.50 1.20
N GLU A 51 -5.14 0.68 2.19
CA GLU A 51 -4.42 1.12 3.40
C GLU A 51 -3.09 1.78 3.05
N TYR A 52 -2.23 1.09 2.30
CA TYR A 52 -0.87 1.57 2.05
C TYR A 52 -0.80 2.74 1.05
N CYS A 53 -1.75 2.84 0.11
CA CYS A 53 -1.85 4.04 -0.73
C CYS A 53 -2.27 5.27 0.10
N ASN A 54 -3.18 5.15 1.07
CA ASN A 54 -3.57 6.29 1.90
C ASN A 54 -2.41 6.77 2.76
N VAL A 55 -1.70 5.87 3.44
CA VAL A 55 -0.53 6.23 4.27
C VAL A 55 0.54 6.95 3.44
N LEU A 56 0.82 6.44 2.24
CA LEU A 56 1.77 7.08 1.33
C LEU A 56 1.27 8.45 0.85
N ALA A 57 -0.02 8.54 0.48
CA ALA A 57 -0.63 9.77 -0.01
C ALA A 57 -0.60 10.88 1.06
N GLU A 58 -0.95 10.56 2.31
CA GLU A 58 -0.89 11.49 3.45
C GLU A 58 0.52 12.02 3.66
N LYS A 59 1.52 11.13 3.71
CA LYS A 59 2.92 11.54 3.85
C LYS A 59 3.41 12.45 2.71
N ILE A 60 3.04 12.14 1.46
CA ILE A 60 3.37 12.98 0.29
C ILE A 60 2.63 14.32 0.35
N PHE A 61 1.39 14.31 0.85
CA PHE A 61 0.56 15.51 0.98
C PHE A 61 1.15 16.49 2.00
N GLU A 62 1.62 15.98 3.15
CA GLU A 62 2.30 16.78 4.19
C GLU A 62 3.59 17.44 3.68
N LEU A 63 4.23 16.86 2.66
CA LEU A 63 5.40 17.43 1.98
C LEU A 63 5.03 18.50 0.92
N GLY A 64 3.75 18.88 0.80
CA GLY A 64 3.28 19.86 -0.18
C GLY A 64 3.15 19.33 -1.62
N GLN A 65 3.41 18.03 -1.85
CA GLN A 65 3.35 17.40 -3.17
C GLN A 65 1.93 16.94 -3.51
N HIS A 66 0.96 17.86 -3.44
CA HIS A 66 -0.48 17.53 -3.47
C HIS A 66 -0.93 16.80 -4.73
N ALA A 67 -0.40 17.13 -5.91
CA ALA A 67 -0.75 16.45 -7.15
C ALA A 67 -0.35 14.95 -7.11
N LYS A 68 0.84 14.65 -6.59
CA LYS A 68 1.34 13.29 -6.41
C LYS A 68 0.60 12.55 -5.28
N ALA A 69 0.27 13.23 -4.19
CA ALA A 69 -0.61 12.65 -3.17
C ALA A 69 -1.98 12.27 -3.76
N GLY A 70 -2.54 13.14 -4.61
CA GLY A 70 -3.80 12.91 -5.30
C GLY A 70 -3.82 11.65 -6.16
N THR A 71 -2.71 11.29 -6.82
CA THR A 71 -2.65 10.04 -7.59
C THR A 71 -2.76 8.81 -6.70
N TYR A 72 -2.12 8.82 -5.53
CA TYR A 72 -2.21 7.74 -4.55
C TYR A 72 -3.57 7.68 -3.84
N PHE A 73 -4.17 8.82 -3.49
CA PHE A 73 -5.55 8.84 -2.99
C PHE A 73 -6.54 8.26 -4.02
N TYR A 74 -6.40 8.63 -5.30
CA TYR A 74 -7.24 8.08 -6.36
C TYR A 74 -7.06 6.56 -6.50
N LYS A 75 -5.83 6.06 -6.41
CA LYS A 75 -5.55 4.62 -6.40
C LYS A 75 -6.16 3.92 -5.19
N ALA A 76 -6.06 4.51 -4.00
CA ALA A 76 -6.69 4.00 -2.79
C ALA A 76 -8.22 3.86 -2.99
N MET A 77 -8.88 4.89 -3.51
CA MET A 77 -10.32 4.86 -3.77
C MET A 77 -10.73 3.76 -4.76
N GLN A 78 -9.92 3.52 -5.80
CA GLN A 78 -10.17 2.42 -6.74
C GLN A 78 -10.04 1.05 -6.05
N ALA A 79 -9.02 0.87 -5.22
CA ALA A 79 -8.83 -0.36 -4.45
C ALA A 79 -9.99 -0.59 -3.46
N LYS A 80 -10.45 0.45 -2.76
CA LYS A 80 -11.61 0.37 -1.85
C LYS A 80 -12.86 -0.15 -2.56
N LYS A 81 -13.17 0.39 -3.74
CA LYS A 81 -14.32 -0.06 -4.55
C LYS A 81 -14.23 -1.55 -4.89
N LYS A 82 -13.02 -2.03 -5.24
CA LYS A 82 -12.79 -3.45 -5.53
C LYS A 82 -12.91 -4.34 -4.28
N ALA A 83 -12.36 -3.89 -3.16
CA ALA A 83 -12.47 -4.60 -1.88
C ALA A 83 -13.93 -4.74 -1.43
N ASP A 84 -14.72 -3.66 -1.54
CA ASP A 84 -16.14 -3.64 -1.19
C ASP A 84 -16.96 -4.58 -2.10
N ALA A 85 -16.68 -4.58 -3.41
CA ALA A 85 -17.32 -5.49 -4.34
C ALA A 85 -17.02 -6.97 -4.02
N LYS A 86 -15.77 -7.29 -3.64
CA LYS A 86 -15.38 -8.64 -3.20
C LYS A 86 -16.04 -9.03 -1.87
N GLY A 87 -16.17 -8.09 -0.94
CA GLY A 87 -16.85 -8.30 0.34
C GLY A 87 -18.36 -8.54 0.20
N ALA A 88 -19.01 -7.87 -0.76
CA ALA A 88 -20.44 -8.02 -1.03
C ALA A 88 -20.81 -9.35 -1.72
N LEU A 89 -19.83 -10.09 -2.25
CA LEU A 89 -20.01 -11.42 -2.85
C LEU A 89 -19.91 -12.57 -1.82
N LYS A 90 -19.62 -12.27 -0.55
CA LYS A 90 -19.54 -13.24 0.54
C LYS A 90 -20.86 -13.45 1.26
#